data_AF-A0A6P0SZD3-F1
#
_entry.id   AF-A0A6P0SZD3-F1
#
_cell.length_a   1.000
_cell.length_b   1.000
_cell.length_c   1.000
_cell.angle_alpha   90.00
_cell.angle_beta   90.00
_cell.angle_gamma   90.00
#
_symmetry.space_group_name_H-M   'P 1'
#
loop_
_entity.id
_entity.type
_entity.pdbx_description
1 polymer ?
#
loop_
_entity_poly.entity_id
_entity_poly.type
_entity_poly.pdbx_seq_one_letter_code
_entity_poly.pdbx_strand_id
1 'polypeptide(L)'
;AQKQKIPGLGHIEFKGIDPRARILGKICHQMVEEGKGDTFMHIAKEMHKQIDTIPYFDKIKPNVDFYSGVLWKNLGIPDQLMIIMFYCSRIAGYIANICLATEKSTIVFPNQAYVGKTNLLFNDVEPSSSGVIPLFPALKHSAVSCQPSA
;
A
#
# COMPACT_ATOMS: atom_id res chain seq x y z
N ALA A 1 12.38 10.83 21.07
CA ALA A 1 12.32 10.41 19.65
C ALA A 1 10.88 10.46 19.15
N GLN A 2 10.62 11.07 17.99
CA GLN A 2 9.30 11.05 17.35
C GLN A 2 9.05 9.64 16.82
N LYS A 3 7.94 8.98 17.20
CA LYS A 3 7.62 7.56 16.88
C LYS A 3 7.29 7.35 15.38
N GLN A 4 8.22 7.68 14.49
CA GLN A 4 8.04 7.58 13.04
C GLN A 4 8.49 6.22 12.52
N LYS A 5 7.82 5.73 11.48
CA LYS A 5 8.21 4.50 10.77
C LYS A 5 9.32 4.82 9.78
N ILE A 6 10.26 3.89 9.64
CA ILE A 6 11.34 3.99 8.67
C ILE A 6 10.87 3.33 7.36
N PRO A 7 10.87 4.04 6.23
CA PRO A 7 10.48 3.47 4.94
C PRO A 7 11.46 2.37 4.50
N GLY A 8 10.95 1.35 3.81
CA GLY A 8 11.76 0.21 3.35
C GLY A 8 12.11 -0.80 4.44
N LEU A 9 11.62 -0.64 5.68
CA LEU A 9 11.82 -1.61 6.76
C LEU A 9 10.56 -2.41 7.06
N GLY A 10 10.76 -3.70 7.31
CA GLY A 10 9.71 -4.63 7.64
C GLY A 10 8.96 -5.16 6.42
N HIS A 11 8.37 -6.33 6.61
CA HIS A 11 7.56 -7.02 5.62
C HIS A 11 6.46 -7.80 6.34
N ILE A 12 5.27 -7.92 5.75
CA ILE A 12 4.16 -8.66 6.36
C ILE A 12 4.49 -10.16 6.46
N GLU A 13 5.01 -10.72 5.37
CA GLU A 13 5.41 -12.14 5.29
C GLU A 13 6.77 -12.45 5.93
N PHE A 14 7.81 -11.67 5.61
CA PHE A 14 9.18 -11.97 6.04
C PHE A 14 9.47 -11.38 7.43
N LYS A 15 9.76 -12.26 8.39
CA LYS A 15 10.26 -11.90 9.72
C LYS A 15 11.79 -11.72 9.77
N GLY A 16 12.49 -12.08 8.69
CA GLY A 16 13.93 -11.91 8.51
C GLY A 16 14.23 -11.06 7.27
N ILE A 17 15.45 -11.15 6.75
CA ILE A 17 15.84 -10.42 5.52
C ILE A 17 15.00 -10.91 4.33
N ASP A 18 14.40 -9.95 3.61
CA ASP A 18 13.73 -10.21 2.34
C ASP A 18 14.76 -10.74 1.32
N PRO A 19 14.52 -11.89 0.67
CA PRO A 19 15.45 -12.46 -0.30
C PRO A 19 15.74 -11.51 -1.48
N ARG A 20 14.81 -10.63 -1.84
CA ARG A 20 14.98 -9.63 -2.90
C ARG A 20 15.88 -8.50 -2.45
N ALA A 21 15.70 -8.03 -1.20
CA ALA A 21 16.56 -7.03 -0.59
C ALA A 21 18.01 -7.53 -0.47
N ARG A 22 18.20 -8.82 -0.18
CA ARG A 22 19.52 -9.45 -0.16
C ARG A 22 20.23 -9.38 -1.52
N ILE A 23 19.51 -9.58 -2.62
CA ILE A 23 20.08 -9.52 -3.97
C ILE A 23 20.41 -8.07 -4.33
N LEU A 24 19.46 -7.15 -4.15
CA LEU A 24 19.67 -5.74 -4.44
C LEU A 24 20.78 -5.13 -3.58
N GLY A 25 20.85 -5.48 -2.30
CA GLY A 25 21.89 -5.03 -1.39
C GLY A 25 23.30 -5.43 -1.85
N LYS A 26 23.47 -6.65 -2.39
CA LYS A 26 24.74 -7.06 -2.99
C LYS A 26 25.13 -6.20 -4.18
N ILE A 27 24.18 -5.91 -5.07
CA ILE A 27 24.40 -5.05 -6.24
C ILE A 27 24.79 -3.64 -5.79
N CYS A 28 24.05 -3.05 -4.85
CA CYS A 28 24.37 -1.73 -4.30
C CYS A 28 25.76 -1.69 -3.65
N HIS A 29 26.12 -2.71 -2.85
CA HIS A 29 27.44 -2.78 -2.23
C HIS A 29 28.56 -2.91 -3.26
N GLN A 30 28.36 -3.73 -4.30
CA GLN A 30 29.32 -3.85 -5.39
C GLN A 30 29.49 -2.51 -6.14
N MET A 31 28.40 -1.80 -6.44
CA MET A 31 28.49 -0.49 -7.11
C MET A 31 29.24 0.55 -6.27
N VAL A 32 29.06 0.52 -4.95
CA VAL A 32 29.82 1.34 -4.00
C VAL A 32 31.31 0.98 -4.02
N GLU A 33 31.66 -0.29 -4.03
CA GLU A 33 33.05 -0.77 -4.09
C GLU A 33 33.74 -0.43 -5.42
N GLU A 34 33.00 -0.43 -6.52
CA GLU A 34 33.47 0.00 -7.86
C GLU A 34 33.60 1.53 -8.01
N GLY A 35 33.28 2.31 -6.98
CA GLY A 35 33.32 3.78 -7.03
C GLY A 35 32.19 4.41 -7.86
N LYS A 36 31.13 3.66 -8.14
CA LYS A 36 29.94 4.10 -8.89
C LYS A 36 28.74 4.40 -7.99
N GLY A 37 28.90 4.34 -6.68
CA GLY A 37 27.85 4.59 -5.70
C GLY A 37 27.74 6.06 -5.33
N ASP A 38 26.51 6.56 -5.25
CA ASP A 38 26.21 7.90 -4.75
C ASP A 38 26.20 7.97 -3.22
N THR A 39 26.10 9.19 -2.69
CA THR A 39 26.01 9.44 -1.25
C THR A 39 24.86 8.66 -0.59
N PHE A 40 23.75 8.46 -1.30
CA PHE A 40 22.59 7.75 -0.76
C PHE A 40 22.84 6.24 -0.62
N MET A 41 23.58 5.62 -1.54
CA MET A 41 24.02 4.23 -1.41
C MET A 41 24.95 4.03 -0.22
N HIS A 42 25.87 4.97 0.02
CA HIS A 42 26.74 4.94 1.20
C HIS A 42 25.93 5.05 2.50
N ILE A 43 24.95 5.97 2.54
CA ILE A 43 24.05 6.13 3.68
C ILE A 43 23.23 4.84 3.89
N ALA A 44 22.68 4.25 2.83
CA ALA A 44 21.89 3.01 2.92
C ALA A 44 22.72 1.84 3.47
N LYS A 45 24.00 1.72 3.05
CA LYS A 45 24.94 0.72 3.57
C LYS A 45 25.19 0.87 5.08
N GLU A 46 25.50 2.08 5.53
CA GLU A 46 25.71 2.34 6.96
C GLU A 46 24.43 2.20 7.77
N MET A 47 23.29 2.63 7.22
CA MET A 47 21.99 2.50 7.86
C MET A 47 21.61 1.02 8.06
N HIS A 48 21.82 0.16 7.06
CA HIS A 48 21.60 -1.28 7.21
C HIS A 48 22.50 -1.87 8.30
N LYS A 49 23.77 -1.48 8.35
CA LYS A 49 24.68 -1.91 9.43
C LYS A 49 24.16 -1.53 10.81
N GLN A 50 23.59 -0.34 10.98
CA GLN A 50 22.98 0.07 12.25
C GLN A 50 21.68 -0.69 12.55
N ILE A 51 20.87 -1.01 11.52
CA ILE A 51 19.67 -1.83 11.67
C ILE A 51 20.03 -3.24 12.17
N ASP A 52 21.15 -3.79 11.74
CA ASP A 52 21.60 -5.11 12.17
C ASP A 52 22.19 -5.15 13.58
N THR A 53 22.68 -4.03 14.11
CA THR A 53 23.25 -3.98 15.47
C THR A 53 22.23 -3.70 16.56
N ILE A 54 21.11 -3.05 16.23
CA ILE A 54 20.11 -2.63 17.21
C ILE A 54 19.08 -3.77 17.43
N PRO A 55 18.94 -4.31 18.66
CA PRO A 55 18.06 -5.47 18.94
C PRO A 55 16.57 -5.24 18.61
N TYR A 56 16.12 -3.99 18.64
CA TYR A 56 14.75 -3.63 18.25
C TYR A 56 14.40 -4.09 16.82
N PHE A 57 15.39 -4.15 15.92
CA PHE A 57 15.20 -4.50 14.51
C PHE A 57 15.47 -5.97 14.19
N ASP A 58 15.59 -6.86 15.18
CA ASP A 58 15.82 -8.30 14.94
C ASP A 58 14.79 -8.93 14.01
N LYS A 59 13.53 -8.50 14.12
CA LYS A 59 12.40 -8.96 13.29
C LYS A 59 12.00 -8.00 12.18
N ILE A 60 12.66 -6.84 12.10
CA ILE A 60 12.32 -5.75 11.18
C ILE A 60 13.55 -5.47 10.33
N LYS A 61 13.64 -6.19 9.21
CA LYS A 61 14.77 -6.11 8.29
C LYS A 61 14.42 -5.31 7.03
N PRO A 62 15.42 -4.84 6.28
CA PRO A 62 15.18 -4.18 5.00
C PRO A 62 14.39 -5.06 4.03
N ASN A 63 13.42 -4.45 3.38
CA ASN A 63 12.67 -5.05 2.28
C ASN A 63 13.23 -4.61 0.92
N VAL A 64 12.62 -5.07 -0.16
CA VAL A 64 13.03 -4.73 -1.54
C VAL A 64 13.12 -3.23 -1.81
N ASP A 65 12.22 -2.44 -1.20
CA ASP A 65 12.10 -1.00 -1.44
C ASP A 65 13.23 -0.19 -0.81
N PHE A 66 13.87 -0.73 0.23
CA PHE A 66 15.02 -0.10 0.89
C PHE A 66 16.18 0.13 -0.10
N TYR A 67 16.48 -0.88 -0.92
CA TYR A 67 17.59 -0.82 -1.87
C TYR A 67 17.17 -0.38 -3.27
N SER A 68 15.93 -0.64 -3.69
CA SER A 68 15.48 -0.29 -5.03
C SER A 68 15.53 1.23 -5.27
N GLY A 69 15.06 2.04 -4.32
CA GLY A 69 15.04 3.51 -4.45
C GLY A 69 16.43 4.12 -4.64
N VAL A 70 17.40 3.71 -3.81
CA VAL A 70 18.79 4.18 -3.94
C VAL A 70 19.44 3.68 -5.22
N LEU A 71 19.11 2.46 -5.67
CA LEU A 71 19.60 1.93 -6.95
C LEU A 71 19.08 2.73 -8.14
N TRP A 72 17.77 2.99 -8.20
CA TRP A 72 17.16 3.76 -9.28
C TRP A 72 17.71 5.18 -9.37
N LYS A 73 17.90 5.82 -8.21
CA LYS A 73 18.49 7.15 -8.12
C LYS A 73 19.92 7.17 -8.64
N ASN A 74 20.73 6.21 -8.25
CA ASN A 74 22.11 6.09 -8.72
C ASN A 74 22.21 5.81 -10.22
N LEU A 75 21.20 5.14 -10.80
CA LEU A 75 21.07 4.94 -12.25
C LEU A 75 20.56 6.18 -12.99
N GLY A 76 20.24 7.27 -12.29
CA GLY A 76 19.73 8.51 -12.88
C GLY A 76 18.26 8.44 -13.30
N ILE A 77 17.50 7.45 -12.81
CA ILE A 77 16.07 7.36 -13.09
C ILE A 77 15.32 8.37 -12.20
N PRO A 78 14.48 9.24 -12.78
CA PRO A 78 13.66 10.17 -12.00
C PRO A 78 12.75 9.45 -11.00
N ASP A 79 12.62 10.01 -9.79
CA ASP A 79 11.81 9.45 -8.69
C ASP A 79 10.36 9.15 -9.11
N GLN A 80 9.80 9.99 -9.99
CA GLN A 80 8.44 9.85 -10.52
C GLN A 80 8.24 8.57 -11.35
N LEU A 81 9.33 8.02 -11.92
CA LEU A 81 9.29 6.82 -12.75
C LEU A 81 9.47 5.53 -11.96
N MET A 82 9.88 5.59 -10.69
CA MET A 82 10.14 4.39 -9.87
C MET A 82 8.90 3.48 -9.77
N ILE A 83 7.71 4.08 -9.62
CA ILE A 83 6.44 3.35 -9.57
C ILE A 83 6.14 2.67 -10.92
N ILE A 84 6.43 3.35 -12.04
CA ILE A 84 6.22 2.78 -13.38
C ILE A 84 7.14 1.58 -13.59
N MET A 85 8.42 1.69 -13.22
CA MET A 85 9.39 0.59 -13.29
C MET A 85 8.93 -0.63 -12.48
N PHE A 86 8.37 -0.39 -11.28
CA PHE A 86 7.76 -1.44 -10.48
C PHE A 86 6.60 -2.11 -11.24
N TYR A 87 5.67 -1.35 -11.81
CA TYR A 87 4.55 -1.90 -12.59
C TYR A 87 5.01 -2.69 -13.82
N CYS A 88 6.03 -2.22 -14.54
CA CYS A 88 6.62 -2.94 -15.67
C CYS A 88 7.11 -4.34 -15.25
N SER A 89 7.73 -4.47 -14.07
CA SER A 89 8.15 -5.77 -13.56
C SER A 89 6.96 -6.65 -13.10
N ARG A 90 5.89 -6.04 -12.59
CA ARG A 90 4.75 -6.75 -12.00
C ARG A 90 3.70 -7.20 -13.01
N ILE A 91 3.65 -6.58 -14.19
CA ILE A 91 2.60 -6.84 -15.18
C ILE A 91 2.49 -8.32 -15.58
N ALA A 92 3.62 -9.02 -15.74
CA ALA A 92 3.63 -10.45 -16.06
C ALA A 92 2.96 -11.29 -14.97
N GLY A 93 3.21 -10.95 -13.69
CA GLY A 93 2.58 -11.61 -12.56
C GLY A 93 1.09 -11.30 -12.44
N TYR A 94 0.67 -10.07 -12.77
CA TYR A 94 -0.75 -9.73 -12.79
C TYR A 94 -1.49 -10.48 -13.90
N ILE A 95 -0.93 -10.56 -15.10
CA ILE A 95 -1.53 -11.31 -16.20
C ILE A 95 -1.64 -12.80 -15.83
N ALA A 96 -0.57 -13.40 -15.29
CA ALA A 96 -0.60 -14.80 -14.85
C ALA A 96 -1.69 -15.05 -13.78
N ASN A 97 -1.80 -14.16 -12.79
CA ASN A 97 -2.85 -14.25 -11.77
C ASN A 97 -4.26 -14.12 -12.35
N ILE A 98 -4.46 -13.22 -13.33
CA ILE A 98 -5.76 -13.06 -14.00
C ILE A 98 -6.11 -14.33 -14.76
N CYS A 99 -5.19 -14.91 -15.53
CA CYS A 99 -5.42 -16.16 -16.26
C CYS A 99 -5.85 -17.29 -15.31
N LEU A 100 -5.12 -17.48 -14.19
CA LEU A 100 -5.45 -18.48 -13.17
C LEU A 100 -6.81 -18.21 -12.51
N ALA A 101 -7.16 -16.94 -12.27
CA ALA A 101 -8.45 -16.58 -11.70
C ALA A 101 -9.61 -16.82 -12.69
N THR A 102 -9.39 -16.63 -13.99
CA THR A 102 -10.43 -16.87 -15.00
C THR A 102 -10.75 -18.35 -15.22
N GLU A 103 -9.79 -19.26 -14.97
CA GLU A 103 -10.03 -20.71 -15.03
C GLU A 103 -11.05 -21.18 -13.98
N LYS A 104 -11.02 -20.58 -12.78
CA LYS A 104 -11.98 -20.83 -11.71
C LYS A 104 -12.93 -19.64 -11.62
N SER A 105 -13.96 -19.60 -12.46
CA SER A 105 -14.93 -18.49 -12.59
C SER A 105 -15.72 -18.18 -11.29
N THR A 106 -15.04 -17.65 -10.28
CA THR A 106 -15.61 -17.27 -8.99
C THR A 106 -15.57 -15.75 -8.87
N ILE A 107 -16.74 -15.14 -8.77
CA ILE A 107 -16.85 -13.70 -8.52
C ILE A 107 -16.64 -13.45 -7.03
N VAL A 108 -15.72 -12.53 -6.70
CA VAL A 108 -15.45 -12.13 -5.31
C VAL A 108 -16.47 -11.07 -4.90
N PHE A 109 -17.43 -11.45 -4.05
CA PHE A 109 -18.38 -10.53 -3.40
C PHE A 109 -18.03 -10.35 -1.91
N PRO A 110 -17.29 -9.30 -1.53
CA PRO A 110 -17.01 -9.04 -0.12
C PRO A 110 -18.26 -8.50 0.60
N ASN A 111 -18.51 -8.99 1.81
CA ASN A 111 -19.57 -8.47 2.68
C ASN A 111 -19.05 -7.26 3.48
N GLN A 112 -19.94 -6.31 3.75
CA GLN A 112 -19.66 -5.17 4.64
C GLN A 112 -20.60 -5.19 5.84
N ALA A 113 -20.04 -5.09 7.04
CA ALA A 113 -20.83 -4.94 8.26
C ALA A 113 -21.27 -3.47 8.41
N TYR A 114 -22.59 -3.25 8.46
CA TYR A 114 -23.15 -1.93 8.72
C TYR A 114 -23.11 -1.63 10.23
N VAL A 115 -22.45 -0.53 10.61
CA VAL A 115 -22.32 -0.05 12.01
C VAL A 115 -22.93 1.34 12.21
N GLY A 116 -23.69 1.82 11.22
CA GLY A 116 -24.37 3.11 11.30
C GLY A 116 -25.61 3.06 12.19
N LYS A 117 -26.18 4.24 12.45
CA LYS A 117 -27.45 4.35 13.18
C LYS A 117 -28.59 3.81 12.32
N THR A 118 -29.38 2.91 12.88
CA THR A 118 -30.59 2.36 12.24
C THR A 118 -31.82 3.18 12.61
N ASN A 119 -32.89 3.06 11.82
CA ASN A 119 -34.19 3.70 12.10
C ASN A 119 -34.17 5.24 12.19
N LEU A 120 -33.30 5.90 11.44
CA LEU A 120 -33.33 7.36 11.31
C LEU A 120 -34.56 7.78 10.51
N LEU A 121 -35.36 8.71 11.05
CA LEU A 121 -36.35 9.40 10.25
C LEU A 121 -35.64 10.44 9.38
N PHE A 122 -36.22 10.75 8.22
CA PHE A 122 -35.67 11.76 7.32
C PHE A 122 -35.40 13.11 8.02
N ASN A 123 -36.20 13.45 9.03
CA ASN A 123 -36.09 14.67 9.81
C ASN A 123 -34.99 14.61 10.90
N ASP A 124 -34.48 13.43 11.25
CA ASP A 124 -33.43 13.25 12.26
C ASP A 124 -32.02 13.42 11.67
N VAL A 125 -31.95 13.59 10.34
CA VAL A 125 -30.71 13.81 9.61
C VAL A 125 -30.48 15.31 9.50
N GLU A 126 -29.60 15.84 10.35
CA GLU A 126 -29.12 17.21 10.20
C GLU A 126 -28.53 17.39 8.78
N PRO A 127 -28.96 18.42 8.02
CA PRO A 127 -28.40 18.67 6.70
C PRO A 127 -26.89 18.88 6.83
N SER A 128 -26.12 18.18 5.99
CA SER A 128 -24.66 18.27 6.07
C SER A 128 -24.22 19.73 5.94
N SER A 129 -23.39 20.21 6.87
CA SER A 129 -22.74 21.53 6.80
C SER A 129 -21.78 21.66 5.60
N SER A 130 -21.58 20.55 4.87
CA SER A 130 -20.67 20.38 3.74
C SER A 130 -21.24 20.90 2.41
N GLY A 131 -22.46 21.45 2.38
CA GLY A 131 -23.09 21.95 1.14
C GLY A 131 -23.45 20.85 0.14
N VAL A 132 -23.35 19.57 0.53
CA VAL A 132 -23.75 18.45 -0.31
C VAL A 132 -25.26 18.28 -0.15
N ILE A 133 -26.00 18.68 -1.19
CA ILE A 133 -27.43 18.42 -1.31
C ILE A 133 -27.61 16.89 -1.34
N PRO A 134 -28.39 16.28 -0.43
CA PRO A 134 -28.67 14.86 -0.52
C PRO A 134 -29.32 14.56 -1.88
N LEU A 135 -28.83 13.52 -2.56
CA LEU A 135 -29.19 13.15 -3.94
C LEU A 135 -30.69 12.84 -4.16
N PHE A 136 -31.49 12.86 -3.09
CA PHE A 136 -32.94 12.78 -3.12
C PHE A 136 -33.51 14.13 -2.67
N PRO A 137 -33.91 15.01 -3.60
CA PRO A 137 -34.69 16.16 -3.25
C PRO A 137 -35.99 15.66 -2.63
N ALA A 138 -36.23 16.11 -1.40
CA ALA A 138 -37.43 15.90 -0.59
C ALA A 138 -38.69 15.59 -1.42
N LEU A 139 -39.07 14.31 -1.49
CA LEU A 139 -40.45 13.91 -1.76
C LEU A 139 -41.28 14.31 -0.53
N LYS A 140 -41.60 15.60 -0.45
CA LYS A 140 -42.61 16.11 0.48
C LYS A 140 -43.97 15.58 0.02
N HIS A 141 -44.49 14.63 0.80
CA HIS A 141 -45.89 14.22 0.87
C HIS A 141 -46.53 13.63 -0.40
N SER A 142 -46.61 12.30 -0.41
CA SER A 142 -47.90 11.61 -0.34
C SER A 142 -47.66 10.23 0.26
N ALA A 143 -48.05 10.07 1.53
CA ALA A 143 -48.13 8.77 2.16
C ALA A 143 -49.18 7.94 1.41
N VAL A 144 -48.75 7.07 0.50
CA VAL A 144 -49.59 5.98 0.04
C VAL A 144 -49.64 4.98 1.17
N SER A 145 -50.76 4.95 1.88
CA SER A 145 -51.06 3.93 2.88
C SER A 145 -51.12 2.56 2.20
N CYS A 146 -50.03 1.80 2.23
CA CYS A 146 -50.11 0.36 2.03
C CYS A 146 -50.70 -0.24 3.31
N GLN A 147 -52.02 -0.42 3.35
CA GLN A 147 -52.60 -1.38 4.27
C GLN A 147 -52.25 -2.79 3.80
N PRO A 148 -51.90 -3.72 4.70
CA PRO A 148 -51.73 -5.11 4.33
C PRO A 148 -53.12 -5.72 4.06
N SER A 149 -53.36 -6.14 2.82
CA SER A 149 -54.44 -7.07 2.53
C SER A 149 -54.09 -8.44 3.13
N ALA A 150 -55.06 -9.00 3.85
CA ALA A 150 -55.04 -10.32 4.48
C ALA A 150 -54.60 -11.46 3.54
#